data_AF-A0A9J6RR53-F1
#
_entry.id   AF-A0A9J6RR53-F1
#
_cell.length_a   1.000
_cell.length_b   1.000
_cell.length_c   1.000
_cell.angle_alpha   90.00
_cell.angle_beta   90.00
_cell.angle_gamma   90.00
#
_symmetry.space_group_name_H-M   'P 1'
#
loop_
_entity.id
_entity.type
_entity.pdbx_description
1 polymer ?
#
loop_
_entity_poly.entity_id
_entity_poly.type
_entity_poly.pdbx_seq_one_letter_code
_entity_poly.pdbx_strand_id
1 'polypeptide(L)'
;MNIYTFSPLFSLTIKYIFIIVFVITKIESPLADTKGESNNSLNISSEVKGINNSLLLSLPVDSSAISLNTISNTLSIKNTQTLSLEAAVQTAQANDPWLLGSQHRQESVLSLSDFSSTLPDPKITLGFANLPANNFDFGQENMTQFNVGVSQMFPRGDSLNIKSRQLKIMSGLYPYQRENRKAQVAVTVAKLWFDAYKAQESIALIKRDRSLFEQLGDVAEASYSSALGKTRQQDIIRAQLELTRLDDKLTVLNQQRDVALQRLTEWRSGYFLPQESANNTTDSLGLNTALYSLGLHLDKHLPEILLLNPELYVNPQETQPQTLYQYMINHAVVQELEQKIKASSTGIELAKQKYKPEWGINASYGYRDEDPTGRERSDLFSIGVSFDVPLFTSNRQDKEVQSAVSKTEALRTDKWLLLRKLMASFEATKSQLLRLNQRLELYRMQLLPQTHEQAEASLTAYTNDDGDFAEVVRARIAVLNTNLDALSIEVDRQKSHVQLNYFFMLNANQIIASRPITSKPENIHE
;
A
#
# COMPACT_ATOMS: atom_id res chain seq x y z
N MET A 1 -25.35 -48.52 -9.68
CA MET A 1 -24.59 -49.12 -8.57
C MET A 1 -23.15 -49.26 -9.03
N ASN A 2 -22.39 -48.16 -8.96
CA ASN A 2 -20.97 -48.13 -9.30
C ASN A 2 -20.21 -48.05 -7.97
N ILE A 3 -19.42 -49.07 -7.68
CA ILE A 3 -18.55 -49.15 -6.51
C ILE A 3 -17.42 -48.13 -6.76
N TYR A 4 -17.43 -47.03 -6.01
CA TYR A 4 -16.33 -46.08 -6.00
C TYR A 4 -15.12 -46.75 -5.38
N THR A 5 -14.02 -46.78 -6.13
CA THR A 5 -12.71 -47.24 -5.70
C THR A 5 -12.23 -46.40 -4.51
N PHE A 6 -11.97 -47.07 -3.39
CA PHE A 6 -11.40 -46.46 -2.18
C PHE A 6 -10.02 -45.85 -2.47
N SER A 7 -9.80 -44.64 -1.96
CA SER A 7 -8.51 -43.94 -2.07
C SER A 7 -7.39 -44.69 -1.32
N PRO A 8 -6.16 -44.78 -1.89
CA PRO A 8 -5.02 -45.44 -1.23
C PRO A 8 -4.59 -44.77 0.09
N LEU A 9 -4.99 -43.52 0.34
CA LEU A 9 -4.75 -42.81 1.59
C LEU A 9 -5.53 -43.43 2.77
N PHE A 10 -6.68 -44.04 2.51
CA PHE A 10 -7.52 -44.66 3.54
C PHE A 10 -6.89 -45.93 4.13
N SER A 11 -6.12 -46.67 3.33
CA SER A 11 -5.40 -47.88 3.75
C SER A 11 -4.19 -47.56 4.64
N LEU A 12 -3.51 -46.44 4.39
CA LEU A 12 -2.31 -46.04 5.15
C LEU A 12 -2.67 -45.53 6.55
N THR A 13 -3.76 -44.77 6.72
CA THR A 13 -4.17 -44.22 8.02
C THR A 13 -4.74 -45.28 8.97
N ILE A 14 -5.43 -46.30 8.46
CA ILE A 14 -5.88 -47.44 9.27
C ILE A 14 -4.67 -48.15 9.91
N LYS A 15 -3.58 -48.34 9.16
CA LYS A 15 -2.32 -48.89 9.71
C LYS A 15 -1.74 -48.03 10.83
N TYR A 16 -1.74 -46.71 10.70
CA TYR A 16 -1.21 -45.81 11.74
C TYR A 16 -2.06 -45.78 13.01
N ILE A 17 -3.39 -45.83 12.89
CA ILE A 17 -4.30 -45.93 14.05
C ILE A 17 -4.07 -47.25 14.79
N PHE A 18 -3.89 -48.36 14.07
CA PHE A 18 -3.55 -49.66 14.67
C PHE A 18 -2.22 -49.63 15.44
N ILE A 19 -1.20 -48.93 14.92
CA ILE A 19 0.11 -48.82 15.58
C ILE A 19 0.02 -47.99 16.87
N ILE A 20 -0.72 -46.88 16.88
CA ILE A 20 -0.89 -46.05 18.07
C ILE A 20 -1.66 -46.80 19.17
N VAL A 21 -2.72 -47.52 18.82
CA VAL A 21 -3.48 -48.34 19.78
C VAL A 21 -2.61 -49.48 20.35
N PHE A 22 -1.74 -50.10 19.54
CA PHE A 22 -0.86 -51.19 19.98
C PHE A 22 0.32 -50.75 20.85
N VAL A 23 0.79 -49.50 20.70
CA VAL A 23 1.86 -48.95 21.55
C VAL A 23 1.33 -48.57 22.93
N ILE A 24 0.06 -48.14 23.02
CA ILE A 24 -0.58 -47.77 24.30
C ILE A 24 -0.92 -49.02 25.14
N THR A 25 -1.30 -50.14 24.52
CA THR A 25 -1.65 -51.38 25.25
C THR A 25 -0.47 -52.11 25.90
N LYS A 26 0.78 -51.74 25.59
CA LYS A 26 1.99 -52.45 26.11
C LYS A 26 2.60 -51.80 27.35
N ILE A 27 1.99 -50.76 27.90
CA ILE A 27 2.56 -49.95 29.00
C ILE A 27 2.02 -50.34 30.39
N GLU A 28 1.03 -51.24 30.52
CA GLU A 28 0.46 -51.61 31.83
C GLU A 28 0.54 -53.12 32.15
N SER A 29 1.46 -53.49 33.05
CA SER A 29 1.30 -54.46 34.17
C SER A 29 2.62 -54.62 34.98
N PRO A 30 2.58 -54.89 36.30
CA PRO A 30 3.28 -54.05 37.29
C PRO A 30 4.42 -54.72 38.10
N LEU A 31 4.99 -53.88 38.98
CA LEU A 31 6.02 -54.10 40.01
C LEU A 31 5.96 -55.44 40.78
N ALA A 32 7.15 -55.99 41.08
CA ALA A 32 7.40 -56.79 42.27
C ALA A 32 8.79 -56.50 42.86
N ASP A 33 8.81 -56.24 44.16
CA ASP A 33 9.94 -55.96 45.06
C ASP A 33 11.11 -56.96 44.95
N THR A 34 12.34 -56.47 45.08
CA THR A 34 13.38 -57.10 45.93
C THR A 34 14.42 -56.06 46.38
N LYS A 35 14.59 -55.96 47.70
CA LYS A 35 15.68 -55.26 48.40
C LYS A 35 17.02 -55.95 48.14
N GLY A 36 18.12 -55.17 48.09
CA GLY A 36 19.48 -55.72 48.28
C GLY A 36 20.62 -54.86 47.75
N GLU A 37 21.13 -53.99 48.62
CA GLU A 37 22.53 -53.57 48.80
C GLU A 37 23.55 -53.36 47.64
N SER A 38 24.25 -52.23 47.81
CA SER A 38 25.70 -52.01 47.63
C SER A 38 26.16 -51.16 46.43
N ASN A 39 26.63 -49.96 46.79
CA ASN A 39 27.87 -49.32 46.37
C ASN A 39 28.44 -49.69 44.99
N ASN A 40 28.44 -48.72 44.05
CA ASN A 40 29.70 -48.20 43.55
C ASN A 40 29.53 -46.89 42.78
N SER A 41 30.26 -45.89 43.27
CA SER A 41 30.67 -44.68 42.56
C SER A 41 31.49 -45.03 41.31
N LEU A 42 31.20 -44.40 40.18
CA LEU A 42 32.14 -44.27 39.07
C LEU A 42 32.03 -42.87 38.46
N ASN A 43 32.97 -42.03 38.91
CA ASN A 43 33.47 -40.80 38.31
C ASN A 43 34.17 -41.11 36.99
N ILE A 44 33.88 -40.37 35.91
CA ILE A 44 34.80 -40.06 34.78
C ILE A 44 34.34 -38.69 34.18
N SER A 45 34.89 -37.56 34.66
CA SER A 45 35.88 -36.66 33.99
C SER A 45 35.44 -36.11 32.62
N SER A 46 35.05 -34.83 32.50
CA SER A 46 35.88 -33.62 32.29
C SER A 46 36.60 -33.53 30.94
N GLU A 47 36.22 -32.57 30.09
CA GLU A 47 37.20 -31.79 29.31
C GLU A 47 36.63 -30.41 28.93
N VAL A 48 37.08 -29.40 29.67
CA VAL A 48 37.04 -27.97 29.29
C VAL A 48 38.44 -27.65 28.77
N LYS A 49 38.54 -27.16 27.53
CA LYS A 49 39.81 -26.66 26.98
C LYS A 49 39.72 -25.15 26.79
N GLY A 50 40.26 -24.44 27.76
CA GLY A 50 40.69 -23.07 27.60
C GLY A 50 42.02 -23.02 26.84
N ILE A 51 42.19 -21.97 26.03
CA ILE A 51 43.50 -21.49 25.62
C ILE A 51 43.58 -20.03 26.08
N ASN A 52 44.26 -19.83 27.21
CA ASN A 52 44.91 -18.56 27.51
C ASN A 52 46.24 -18.53 26.75
N ASN A 53 46.57 -17.39 26.16
CA ASN A 53 47.94 -16.91 26.24
C ASN A 53 47.98 -15.38 26.20
N SER A 54 48.40 -14.85 27.33
CA SER A 54 48.81 -13.48 27.62
C SER A 54 50.13 -13.13 26.93
N LEU A 55 50.24 -11.92 26.40
CA LEU A 55 51.50 -11.17 26.41
C LEU A 55 51.22 -9.68 26.64
N LEU A 56 51.59 -9.19 27.82
CA LEU A 56 51.73 -7.78 28.17
C LEU A 56 53.08 -7.28 27.66
N LEU A 57 53.14 -6.13 27.00
CA LEU A 57 54.31 -5.26 27.02
C LEU A 57 53.94 -3.79 26.71
N SER A 58 54.12 -2.97 27.75
CA SER A 58 54.65 -1.59 27.75
C SER A 58 54.09 -0.51 26.80
N LEU A 59 53.54 0.53 27.43
CA LEU A 59 53.43 1.89 26.91
C LEU A 59 54.80 2.45 26.46
N PRO A 60 54.81 3.44 25.54
CA PRO A 60 55.21 4.75 26.00
C PRO A 60 54.19 5.84 25.67
N VAL A 61 54.12 6.80 26.59
CA VAL A 61 53.53 8.12 26.42
C VAL A 61 54.35 8.86 25.37
N ASP A 62 53.74 9.25 24.25
CA ASP A 62 54.25 10.33 23.42
C ASP A 62 53.13 11.33 23.10
N SER A 63 53.25 12.46 23.76
CA SER A 63 52.54 13.70 23.52
C SER A 63 53.11 14.39 22.28
N SER A 64 52.37 14.37 21.17
CA SER A 64 52.55 15.34 20.09
C SER A 64 51.25 15.51 19.29
N ALA A 65 50.58 16.62 19.56
CA ALA A 65 49.76 17.41 18.64
C ALA A 65 49.13 16.65 17.45
N ILE A 66 47.99 15.99 17.68
CA ILE A 66 47.02 15.77 16.61
C ILE A 66 46.21 17.04 16.48
N SER A 67 46.49 17.74 15.39
CA SER A 67 45.82 18.91 14.86
C SER A 67 44.29 18.82 15.01
N LEU A 68 43.74 19.71 15.84
CA LEU A 68 42.31 20.07 15.94
C LEU A 68 41.73 20.72 14.65
N ASN A 69 42.42 20.61 13.50
CA ASN A 69 42.06 21.26 12.24
C ASN A 69 41.39 20.33 11.21
N THR A 70 41.04 19.10 11.57
CA THR A 70 40.32 18.17 10.68
C THR A 70 38.83 18.01 11.01
N ILE A 71 38.29 18.75 11.99
CA ILE A 71 36.85 18.70 12.34
C ILE A 71 36.04 19.81 11.66
N SER A 72 36.68 20.80 11.01
CA SER A 72 35.97 21.96 10.44
C SER A 72 35.62 21.87 8.94
N ASN A 73 35.94 20.76 8.24
CA ASN A 73 35.76 20.69 6.78
C ASN A 73 34.64 19.77 6.27
N THR A 74 33.74 19.28 7.14
CA THR A 74 32.62 18.40 6.72
C THR A 74 31.23 19.05 6.79
N LEU A 75 31.11 20.34 7.13
CA LEU A 75 29.82 21.04 7.20
C LEU A 75 29.45 21.87 5.97
N SER A 76 30.08 21.62 4.82
CA SER A 76 29.68 22.26 3.57
C SER A 76 29.18 21.24 2.54
N ILE A 77 28.26 20.37 2.96
CA ILE A 77 27.36 19.70 2.02
C ILE A 77 26.10 20.59 1.90
N LYS A 78 26.20 21.69 1.14
CA LYS A 78 25.02 22.22 0.44
C LYS A 78 24.71 21.26 -0.71
N ASN A 79 24.29 20.03 -0.41
CA ASN A 79 23.55 19.27 -1.40
C ASN A 79 22.16 19.91 -1.44
N THR A 80 21.98 20.90 -2.30
CA THR A 80 20.65 21.23 -2.81
C THR A 80 20.22 20.03 -3.65
N GLN A 81 19.81 18.94 -3.00
CA GLN A 81 19.13 17.84 -3.67
C GLN A 81 17.83 18.42 -4.21
N THR A 82 17.81 18.75 -5.50
CA THR A 82 16.60 19.17 -6.19
C THR A 82 15.67 17.96 -6.25
N LEU A 83 14.46 18.12 -5.71
CA LEU A 83 13.50 17.03 -5.66
C LEU A 83 12.78 16.94 -7.02
N SER A 84 13.23 16.02 -7.88
CA SER A 84 12.52 15.69 -9.12
C SER A 84 11.21 14.95 -8.81
N LEU A 85 10.24 15.07 -9.72
CA LEU A 85 8.95 14.39 -9.60
C LEU A 85 9.13 12.86 -9.53
N GLU A 86 10.00 12.31 -10.36
CA GLU A 86 10.28 10.86 -10.41
C GLU A 86 10.88 10.37 -9.10
N ALA A 87 11.88 11.09 -8.58
CA ALA A 87 12.51 10.75 -7.30
C ALA A 87 11.51 10.83 -6.14
N ALA A 88 10.63 11.84 -6.15
CA ALA A 88 9.58 11.99 -5.14
C ALA A 88 8.61 10.79 -5.15
N VAL A 89 8.15 10.36 -6.31
CA VAL A 89 7.22 9.23 -6.44
C VAL A 89 7.90 7.90 -6.11
N GLN A 90 9.14 7.66 -6.57
CA GLN A 90 9.88 6.44 -6.25
C GLN A 90 10.15 6.32 -4.74
N THR A 91 10.58 7.41 -4.11
CA THR A 91 10.77 7.44 -2.65
C THR A 91 9.46 7.17 -1.93
N ALA A 92 8.35 7.76 -2.39
CA ALA A 92 7.03 7.53 -1.81
C ALA A 92 6.54 6.09 -1.93
N GLN A 93 6.76 5.45 -3.08
CA GLN A 93 6.39 4.06 -3.29
C GLN A 93 7.27 3.11 -2.47
N ALA A 94 8.57 3.42 -2.30
CA ALA A 94 9.47 2.63 -1.47
C ALA A 94 9.11 2.72 0.02
N ASN A 95 8.68 3.90 0.46
CA ASN A 95 8.43 4.19 1.88
C ASN A 95 6.97 3.95 2.30
N ASP A 96 6.05 3.49 1.43
CA ASP A 96 4.65 3.25 1.80
C ASP A 96 4.49 1.97 2.66
N PRO A 97 4.21 2.09 3.98
CA PRO A 97 4.09 0.93 4.88
C PRO A 97 2.89 0.04 4.54
N TRP A 98 1.91 0.56 3.81
CA TRP A 98 0.76 -0.23 3.39
C TRP A 98 1.18 -1.38 2.46
N LEU A 99 2.22 -1.19 1.64
CA LEU A 99 2.72 -2.23 0.73
C LEU A 99 3.28 -3.43 1.50
N LEU A 100 4.05 -3.16 2.56
CA LEU A 100 4.56 -4.19 3.47
C LEU A 100 3.41 -4.91 4.19
N GLY A 101 2.45 -4.17 4.73
CA GLY A 101 1.25 -4.76 5.35
C GLY A 101 0.44 -5.63 4.40
N SER A 102 0.36 -5.25 3.11
CA SER A 102 -0.29 -6.05 2.06
C SER A 102 0.46 -7.35 1.78
N GLN A 103 1.79 -7.37 1.84
CA GLN A 103 2.58 -8.60 1.71
C GLN A 103 2.29 -9.58 2.86
N HIS A 104 2.26 -9.10 4.11
CA HIS A 104 1.92 -9.96 5.26
C HIS A 104 0.48 -10.49 5.20
N ARG A 105 -0.48 -9.68 4.71
CA ARG A 105 -1.85 -10.16 4.47
C ARG A 105 -1.89 -11.25 3.41
N GLN A 106 -1.13 -11.10 2.33
CA GLN A 106 -1.00 -12.13 1.30
C GLN A 106 -0.43 -13.43 1.88
N GLU A 107 0.66 -13.33 2.63
CA GLU A 107 1.31 -14.47 3.28
C GLU A 107 0.34 -15.16 4.24
N SER A 108 -0.37 -14.41 5.08
CA SER A 108 -1.39 -14.95 5.98
C SER A 108 -2.47 -15.75 5.24
N VAL A 109 -2.96 -15.25 4.10
CA VAL A 109 -3.96 -15.98 3.30
C VAL A 109 -3.37 -17.22 2.64
N LEU A 110 -2.10 -17.19 2.22
CA LEU A 110 -1.39 -18.36 1.71
C LEU A 110 -1.21 -19.42 2.81
N SER A 111 -0.77 -19.05 4.00
CA SER A 111 -0.66 -19.99 5.13
C SER A 111 -2.04 -20.56 5.51
N LEU A 112 -3.10 -19.76 5.47
CA LEU A 112 -4.48 -20.25 5.66
C LEU A 112 -4.95 -21.19 4.55
N SER A 113 -4.47 -21.00 3.32
CA SER A 113 -4.73 -21.90 2.19
C SER A 113 -4.08 -23.26 2.42
N ASP A 114 -2.83 -23.27 2.89
CA ASP A 114 -2.10 -24.50 3.21
C ASP A 114 -2.74 -25.23 4.39
N PHE A 115 -3.09 -24.51 5.45
CA PHE A 115 -3.88 -25.04 6.58
C PHE A 115 -5.23 -25.60 6.13
N SER A 116 -5.94 -24.94 5.21
CA SER A 116 -7.24 -25.43 4.74
C SER A 116 -7.15 -26.68 3.85
N SER A 117 -5.95 -27.07 3.42
CA SER A 117 -5.73 -28.29 2.63
C SER A 117 -5.52 -29.54 3.49
N THR A 118 -5.30 -29.38 4.80
CA THR A 118 -5.05 -30.50 5.72
C THR A 118 -6.35 -31.04 6.31
N LEU A 119 -6.33 -32.32 6.70
CA LEU A 119 -7.43 -32.92 7.44
C LEU A 119 -7.53 -32.30 8.84
N PRO A 120 -8.74 -32.25 9.43
CA PRO A 120 -8.91 -31.88 10.83
C PRO A 120 -8.11 -32.81 11.75
N ASP A 121 -7.66 -32.29 12.90
CA ASP A 121 -6.92 -33.10 13.86
C ASP A 121 -7.80 -34.23 14.45
N PRO A 122 -7.21 -35.40 14.73
CA PRO A 122 -7.92 -36.46 15.45
C PRO A 122 -8.20 -36.00 16.88
N LYS A 123 -9.40 -36.33 17.38
CA LYS A 123 -9.80 -36.03 18.76
C LYS A 123 -9.64 -37.27 19.62
N ILE A 124 -8.87 -37.13 20.68
CA ILE A 124 -8.74 -38.14 21.73
C ILE A 124 -9.76 -37.84 22.82
N THR A 125 -10.56 -38.83 23.19
CA THR A 125 -11.56 -38.75 24.25
C THR A 125 -11.17 -39.70 25.38
N LEU A 126 -11.09 -39.18 26.60
CA LEU A 126 -10.88 -39.96 27.82
C LEU A 126 -12.10 -39.76 28.73
N GLY A 127 -12.67 -40.84 29.26
CA GLY A 127 -13.80 -40.70 30.17
C GLY A 127 -14.27 -42.02 30.76
N PHE A 128 -15.01 -41.93 31.85
CA PHE A 128 -15.68 -43.07 32.46
C PHE A 128 -17.09 -43.19 31.90
N ALA A 129 -17.53 -44.40 31.59
CA ALA A 129 -18.92 -44.68 31.24
C ALA A 129 -19.55 -45.59 32.30
N ASN A 130 -20.81 -45.33 32.62
CA ASN A 130 -21.61 -46.08 33.59
C ASN A 130 -20.95 -46.23 34.98
N LEU A 131 -20.27 -45.19 35.48
CA LEU A 131 -19.69 -45.17 36.83
C LEU A 131 -20.82 -44.99 37.87
N PRO A 132 -20.90 -45.83 38.92
CA PRO A 132 -21.94 -45.74 39.94
C PRO A 132 -21.80 -44.48 40.80
N ALA A 133 -22.90 -43.77 41.01
CA ALA A 133 -22.90 -42.47 41.70
C ALA A 133 -22.98 -42.57 43.24
N ASN A 134 -23.21 -43.76 43.79
CA ASN A 134 -23.35 -44.01 45.23
C ASN A 134 -21.99 -44.12 45.93
N ASN A 135 -21.01 -44.78 45.31
CA ASN A 135 -19.69 -45.04 45.91
C ASN A 135 -18.51 -44.88 44.92
N PHE A 136 -18.79 -44.61 43.64
CA PHE A 136 -17.77 -44.54 42.57
C PHE A 136 -16.90 -45.80 42.45
N ASP A 137 -17.42 -46.95 42.88
CA ASP A 137 -16.75 -48.24 42.75
C ASP A 137 -16.72 -48.69 41.29
N PHE A 138 -15.53 -48.98 40.79
CA PHE A 138 -15.30 -49.31 39.39
C PHE A 138 -15.74 -50.74 39.04
N GLY A 139 -15.78 -51.65 40.03
CA GLY A 139 -16.18 -53.05 39.85
C GLY A 139 -17.67 -53.33 40.08
N GLN A 140 -18.39 -52.44 40.78
CA GLN A 140 -19.78 -52.64 41.23
C GLN A 140 -20.75 -52.93 40.07
N GLU A 141 -20.73 -52.10 39.02
CA GLU A 141 -21.65 -52.24 37.89
C GLU A 141 -20.96 -52.93 36.70
N ASN A 142 -21.62 -53.93 36.12
CA ASN A 142 -21.07 -54.73 35.01
C ASN A 142 -20.73 -53.92 33.74
N MET A 143 -21.30 -52.73 33.61
CA MET A 143 -21.14 -51.86 32.44
C MET A 143 -20.19 -50.68 32.71
N THR A 144 -19.61 -50.58 33.91
CA THR A 144 -18.61 -49.55 34.22
C THR A 144 -17.34 -49.79 33.41
N GLN A 145 -16.86 -48.75 32.74
CA GLN A 145 -15.68 -48.82 31.89
C GLN A 145 -14.94 -47.49 31.84
N PHE A 146 -13.62 -47.56 31.69
CA PHE A 146 -12.74 -46.42 31.44
C PHE A 146 -12.41 -46.43 29.95
N ASN A 147 -12.86 -45.41 29.26
CA ASN A 147 -12.85 -45.35 27.81
C ASN A 147 -11.75 -44.42 27.31
N VAL A 148 -10.88 -44.97 26.47
CA VAL A 148 -9.92 -44.23 25.65
C VAL A 148 -10.37 -44.34 24.20
N GLY A 149 -10.75 -43.22 23.60
CA GLY A 149 -11.26 -43.15 22.23
C GLY A 149 -10.44 -42.21 21.36
N VAL A 150 -10.36 -42.53 20.06
CA VAL A 150 -9.84 -41.64 19.01
C VAL A 150 -10.92 -41.50 17.95
N SER A 151 -11.18 -40.27 17.52
CA SER A 151 -12.13 -39.98 16.45
C SER A 151 -11.53 -39.04 15.41
N GLN A 152 -11.71 -39.39 14.15
CA GLN A 152 -11.23 -38.61 13.00
C GLN A 152 -12.43 -38.29 12.10
N MET A 153 -12.61 -37.01 11.79
CA MET A 153 -13.61 -36.57 10.83
C MET A 153 -12.98 -36.39 9.45
N PHE A 154 -13.73 -36.77 8.42
CA PHE A 154 -13.39 -36.61 7.01
C PHE A 154 -14.38 -35.62 6.39
N PRO A 155 -13.92 -34.40 6.06
CA PRO A 155 -14.76 -33.36 5.50
C PRO A 155 -15.46 -33.79 4.22
N ARG A 156 -16.56 -33.10 3.92
CA ARG A 156 -17.45 -33.44 2.80
C ARG A 156 -16.74 -33.33 1.45
N GLY A 157 -16.72 -34.43 0.71
CA GLY A 157 -16.22 -34.46 -0.67
C GLY A 157 -14.86 -33.79 -0.84
N ASP A 158 -14.79 -32.82 -1.75
CA ASP A 158 -13.54 -32.10 -2.08
C ASP A 158 -13.44 -30.72 -1.39
N SER A 159 -14.17 -30.53 -0.28
CA SER A 159 -14.29 -29.23 0.39
C SER A 159 -12.96 -28.62 0.82
N LEU A 160 -12.00 -29.42 1.28
CA LEU A 160 -10.66 -28.96 1.68
C LEU A 160 -9.89 -28.36 0.48
N ASN A 161 -9.78 -29.09 -0.63
CA ASN A 161 -9.07 -28.61 -1.82
C ASN A 161 -9.76 -27.40 -2.45
N ILE A 162 -11.10 -27.37 -2.48
CA ILE A 162 -11.85 -26.22 -3.00
C ILE A 162 -11.65 -24.98 -2.11
N LYS A 163 -11.66 -25.14 -0.78
CA LYS A 163 -11.40 -24.05 0.17
C LYS A 163 -9.96 -23.53 0.07
N SER A 164 -8.98 -24.43 -0.02
CA SER A 164 -7.58 -24.08 -0.28
C SER A 164 -7.44 -23.31 -1.61
N ARG A 165 -8.04 -23.80 -2.70
CA ARG A 165 -8.06 -23.10 -4.00
C ARG A 165 -8.70 -21.74 -3.92
N GLN A 166 -9.83 -21.60 -3.21
CA GLN A 166 -10.49 -20.32 -2.99
C GLN A 166 -9.56 -19.31 -2.31
N LEU A 167 -8.88 -19.71 -1.23
CA LEU A 167 -7.93 -18.85 -0.51
C LEU A 167 -6.71 -18.51 -1.36
N LYS A 168 -6.21 -19.47 -2.15
CA LYS A 168 -5.13 -19.21 -3.12
C LYS A 168 -5.55 -18.18 -4.17
N ILE A 169 -6.76 -18.28 -4.73
CA ILE A 169 -7.29 -17.25 -5.65
C ILE A 169 -7.44 -15.90 -4.93
N MET A 170 -7.93 -15.90 -3.67
CA MET A 170 -7.98 -14.69 -2.86
C MET A 170 -6.59 -14.08 -2.65
N SER A 171 -5.55 -14.86 -2.38
CA SER A 171 -4.19 -14.30 -2.26
C SER A 171 -3.72 -13.58 -3.54
N GLY A 172 -4.21 -14.01 -4.70
CA GLY A 172 -3.96 -13.39 -5.99
C GLY A 172 -4.52 -11.98 -6.14
N LEU A 173 -5.39 -11.50 -5.24
CA LEU A 173 -5.88 -10.12 -5.25
C LEU A 173 -4.85 -9.11 -4.74
N TYR A 174 -3.97 -9.51 -3.80
CA TYR A 174 -3.04 -8.60 -3.14
C TYR A 174 -1.99 -7.98 -4.07
N PRO A 175 -1.41 -8.71 -5.05
CA PRO A 175 -0.55 -8.10 -6.06
C PRO A 175 -1.23 -6.95 -6.83
N TYR A 176 -2.47 -7.14 -7.28
CA TYR A 176 -3.21 -6.10 -8.00
C TYR A 176 -3.57 -4.91 -7.08
N GLN A 177 -3.90 -5.19 -5.82
CA GLN A 177 -4.07 -4.16 -4.79
C GLN A 177 -2.80 -3.31 -4.60
N ARG A 178 -1.61 -3.93 -4.59
CA ARG A 178 -0.33 -3.22 -4.47
C ARG A 178 -0.03 -2.37 -5.70
N GLU A 179 -0.24 -2.89 -6.90
CA GLU A 179 -0.04 -2.10 -8.13
C GLU A 179 -1.02 -0.91 -8.19
N ASN A 180 -2.29 -1.12 -7.84
CA ASN A 180 -3.27 -0.04 -7.74
C ASN A 180 -2.87 1.00 -6.67
N ARG A 181 -2.37 0.56 -5.51
CA ARG A 181 -1.88 1.46 -4.45
C ARG A 181 -0.70 2.29 -4.94
N LYS A 182 0.33 1.67 -5.53
CA LYS A 182 1.50 2.39 -6.08
C LYS A 182 1.07 3.45 -7.10
N ALA A 183 0.09 3.12 -7.93
CA ALA A 183 -0.48 4.05 -8.89
C ALA A 183 -1.21 5.23 -8.24
N GLN A 184 -2.04 4.96 -7.23
CA GLN A 184 -2.72 6.01 -6.46
C GLN A 184 -1.73 6.92 -5.72
N VAL A 185 -0.67 6.35 -5.15
CA VAL A 185 0.42 7.09 -4.52
C VAL A 185 1.13 7.97 -5.55
N ALA A 186 1.44 7.44 -6.74
CA ALA A 186 2.04 8.22 -7.82
C ALA A 186 1.17 9.43 -8.21
N VAL A 187 -0.14 9.24 -8.41
CA VAL A 187 -1.07 10.34 -8.72
C VAL A 187 -1.14 11.37 -7.59
N THR A 188 -1.19 10.91 -6.34
CA THR A 188 -1.32 11.78 -5.16
C THR A 188 -0.05 12.61 -4.95
N VAL A 189 1.11 11.97 -4.97
CA VAL A 189 2.42 12.62 -4.81
C VAL A 189 2.68 13.57 -5.97
N ALA A 190 2.38 13.18 -7.21
CA ALA A 190 2.51 14.05 -8.36
C ALA A 190 1.63 15.31 -8.24
N LYS A 191 0.38 15.17 -7.81
CA LYS A 191 -0.51 16.31 -7.59
C LYS A 191 0.05 17.27 -6.53
N LEU A 192 0.52 16.74 -5.40
CA LEU A 192 1.13 17.54 -4.32
C LEU A 192 2.43 18.22 -4.78
N TRP A 193 3.26 17.51 -5.55
CA TRP A 193 4.48 18.06 -6.16
C TRP A 193 4.16 19.21 -7.12
N PHE A 194 3.16 19.03 -7.99
CA PHE A 194 2.69 20.07 -8.90
C PHE A 194 2.06 21.28 -8.18
N ASP A 195 1.34 21.06 -7.08
CA ASP A 195 0.83 22.15 -6.24
C ASP A 195 1.97 22.96 -5.60
N ALA A 196 3.00 22.27 -5.08
CA ALA A 196 4.19 22.92 -4.53
C ALA A 196 4.99 23.67 -5.60
N TYR A 197 5.18 23.06 -6.79
CA TYR A 197 5.83 23.67 -7.94
C TYR A 197 5.11 24.94 -8.40
N LYS A 198 3.78 24.88 -8.54
CA LYS A 198 2.97 26.05 -8.93
C LYS A 198 3.16 27.20 -7.97
N ALA A 199 3.12 26.93 -6.66
CA ALA A 199 3.32 27.95 -5.65
C ALA A 199 4.75 28.52 -5.68
N GLN A 200 5.78 27.68 -5.84
CA GLN A 200 7.17 28.10 -5.97
C GLN A 200 7.38 29.04 -7.18
N GLU A 201 6.91 28.64 -8.36
CA GLU A 201 7.07 29.44 -9.58
C GLU A 201 6.20 30.70 -9.55
N SER A 202 5.01 30.66 -8.94
CA SER A 202 4.19 31.86 -8.73
C SER A 202 4.90 32.88 -7.83
N ILE A 203 5.56 32.42 -6.76
CA ILE A 203 6.38 33.28 -5.89
C ILE A 203 7.55 33.87 -6.67
N ALA A 204 8.22 33.09 -7.50
CA ALA A 204 9.33 33.56 -8.33
C ALA A 204 8.88 34.65 -9.32
N LEU A 205 7.74 34.44 -10.00
CA LEU A 205 7.15 35.41 -10.93
C LEU A 205 6.79 36.72 -10.22
N ILE A 206 6.11 36.65 -9.06
CA ILE A 206 5.73 37.85 -8.31
C ILE A 206 6.97 38.60 -7.80
N LYS A 207 7.99 37.89 -7.29
CA LYS A 207 9.23 38.52 -6.82
C LYS A 207 9.98 39.23 -7.94
N ARG A 208 10.01 38.64 -9.14
CA ARG A 208 10.62 39.26 -10.32
C ARG A 208 9.87 40.53 -10.72
N ASP A 209 8.54 40.49 -10.76
CA ASP A 209 7.72 41.62 -11.18
C ASP A 209 7.60 42.70 -10.07
N ARG A 210 7.80 42.35 -8.79
CA ARG A 210 7.84 43.31 -7.64
C ARG A 210 8.87 44.41 -7.84
N SER A 211 10.07 44.05 -8.30
CA SER A 211 11.14 45.03 -8.56
C SER A 211 10.72 46.11 -9.56
N LEU A 212 9.85 45.78 -10.52
CA LEU A 212 9.29 46.75 -11.46
C LEU A 212 8.29 47.70 -10.78
N PHE A 213 7.47 47.19 -9.85
CA PHE A 213 6.54 48.04 -9.09
C PHE A 213 7.26 48.96 -8.10
N GLU A 214 8.37 48.52 -7.51
CA GLU A 214 9.25 49.37 -6.71
C GLU A 214 9.80 50.53 -7.54
N GLN A 215 10.35 50.23 -8.73
CA GLN A 215 10.86 51.25 -9.66
C GLN A 215 9.76 52.24 -10.10
N LEU A 216 8.54 51.77 -10.36
CA LEU A 216 7.41 52.64 -10.68
C LEU A 216 7.03 53.55 -9.51
N GLY A 217 7.11 53.06 -8.28
CA GLY A 217 6.92 53.83 -7.06
C GLY A 217 7.98 54.92 -6.88
N ASP A 218 9.25 54.56 -7.04
CA ASP A 218 10.38 55.49 -6.93
C ASP A 218 10.29 56.63 -7.95
N VAL A 219 9.89 56.31 -9.19
CA VAL A 219 9.66 57.31 -10.26
C VAL A 219 8.51 58.24 -9.91
N ALA A 220 7.40 57.70 -9.38
CA ALA A 220 6.26 58.51 -8.96
C ALA A 220 6.63 59.45 -7.79
N GLU A 221 7.42 58.97 -6.83
CA GLU A 221 7.92 59.77 -5.70
C GLU A 221 8.87 60.87 -6.15
N ALA A 222 9.84 60.53 -7.01
CA ALA A 222 10.78 61.50 -7.57
C ALA A 222 10.06 62.60 -8.38
N SER A 223 9.07 62.22 -9.19
CA SER A 223 8.27 63.16 -9.98
C SER A 223 7.44 64.09 -9.09
N TYR A 224 6.84 63.57 -8.00
CA TYR A 224 6.03 64.38 -7.07
C TYR A 224 6.89 65.38 -6.28
N SER A 225 8.11 64.98 -5.94
CA SER A 225 9.07 65.84 -5.22
C SER A 225 9.66 66.96 -6.10
N SER A 226 9.56 66.84 -7.43
CA SER A 226 10.07 67.82 -8.39
C SER A 226 9.07 68.94 -8.62
N ALA A 227 9.52 70.19 -8.54
CA ALA A 227 8.69 71.38 -8.81
C ALA A 227 8.14 71.45 -10.26
N LEU A 228 8.63 70.58 -11.17
CA LEU A 228 8.22 70.48 -12.58
C LEU A 228 7.28 69.29 -12.85
N GLY A 229 7.05 68.41 -11.88
CA GLY A 229 6.27 67.18 -12.06
C GLY A 229 4.76 67.38 -11.88
N LYS A 230 3.95 66.83 -12.79
CA LYS A 230 2.47 66.83 -12.71
C LYS A 230 1.90 65.63 -11.92
N THR A 231 2.75 64.83 -11.29
CA THR A 231 2.34 63.63 -10.55
C THR A 231 1.56 63.97 -9.29
N ARG A 232 0.59 63.12 -8.95
CA ARG A 232 -0.37 63.38 -7.87
C ARG A 232 -0.04 62.49 -6.67
N GLN A 233 -0.31 62.97 -5.45
CA GLN A 233 -0.12 62.18 -4.22
C GLN A 233 -0.83 60.81 -4.28
N GLN A 234 -1.96 60.72 -4.98
CA GLN A 234 -2.71 59.49 -5.19
C GLN A 234 -1.90 58.38 -5.90
N ASP A 235 -0.92 58.75 -6.74
CA ASP A 235 -0.13 57.81 -7.54
C ASP A 235 0.86 57.06 -6.65
N ILE A 236 1.51 57.77 -5.72
CA ILE A 236 2.41 57.21 -4.69
C ILE A 236 1.64 56.24 -3.79
N ILE A 237 0.49 56.68 -3.25
CA ILE A 237 -0.35 55.86 -2.36
C ILE A 237 -0.79 54.58 -3.09
N ARG A 238 -1.11 54.69 -4.39
CA ARG A 238 -1.52 53.53 -5.19
C ARG A 238 -0.38 52.55 -5.43
N ALA A 239 0.83 53.03 -5.74
CA ALA A 239 2.00 52.17 -5.89
C ALA A 239 2.29 51.39 -4.59
N GLN A 240 2.26 52.07 -3.44
CA GLN A 240 2.45 51.47 -2.12
C GLN A 240 1.36 50.44 -1.78
N LEU A 241 0.09 50.73 -2.11
CA LEU A 241 -1.02 49.81 -1.92
C LEU A 241 -0.84 48.52 -2.73
N GLU A 242 -0.40 48.62 -3.99
CA GLU A 242 -0.18 47.44 -4.82
C GLU A 242 1.02 46.62 -4.35
N LEU A 243 2.12 47.24 -3.92
CA LEU A 243 3.23 46.53 -3.28
C LEU A 243 2.75 45.75 -2.04
N THR A 244 1.90 46.37 -1.21
CA THR A 244 1.31 45.72 -0.04
C THR A 244 0.41 44.53 -0.43
N ARG A 245 -0.37 44.65 -1.51
CA ARG A 245 -1.17 43.54 -2.05
C ARG A 245 -0.32 42.40 -2.60
N LEU A 246 0.81 42.71 -3.22
CA LEU A 246 1.77 41.68 -3.66
C LEU A 246 2.38 40.95 -2.46
N ASP A 247 2.68 41.65 -1.37
CA ASP A 247 3.19 41.04 -0.14
C ASP A 247 2.16 40.12 0.53
N ASP A 248 0.87 40.51 0.55
CA ASP A 248 -0.23 39.63 0.98
C ASP A 248 -0.34 38.38 0.09
N LYS A 249 -0.34 38.55 -1.24
CA LYS A 249 -0.41 37.43 -2.19
C LYS A 249 0.80 36.49 -2.06
N LEU A 250 2.00 37.03 -1.82
CA LEU A 250 3.20 36.24 -1.51
C LEU A 250 3.02 35.44 -0.23
N THR A 251 2.41 36.00 0.80
CA THR A 251 2.13 35.30 2.06
C THR A 251 1.21 34.10 1.82
N VAL A 252 0.12 34.29 1.07
CA VAL A 252 -0.80 33.20 0.67
C VAL A 252 -0.08 32.10 -0.13
N LEU A 253 0.76 32.47 -1.10
CA LEU A 253 1.49 31.49 -1.90
C LEU A 253 2.56 30.75 -1.11
N ASN A 254 3.26 31.43 -0.18
CA ASN A 254 4.20 30.77 0.74
C ASN A 254 3.44 29.75 1.60
N GLN A 255 2.28 30.11 2.14
CA GLN A 255 1.42 29.17 2.87
C GLN A 255 1.04 27.96 2.01
N GLN A 256 0.61 28.18 0.76
CA GLN A 256 0.26 27.07 -0.16
C GLN A 256 1.44 26.15 -0.43
N ARG A 257 2.63 26.72 -0.70
CA ARG A 257 3.88 25.98 -0.90
C ARG A 257 4.20 25.13 0.33
N ASP A 258 4.19 25.76 1.50
CA ASP A 258 4.59 25.11 2.75
C ASP A 258 3.62 23.97 3.09
N VAL A 259 2.30 24.18 2.94
CA VAL A 259 1.30 23.11 3.12
C VAL A 259 1.52 21.96 2.13
N ALA A 260 1.79 22.23 0.86
CA ALA A 260 2.03 21.20 -0.14
C ALA A 260 3.31 20.39 0.16
N LEU A 261 4.39 21.07 0.53
CA LEU A 261 5.64 20.43 0.96
C LEU A 261 5.46 19.61 2.24
N GLN A 262 4.74 20.12 3.23
CA GLN A 262 4.45 19.38 4.46
C GLN A 262 3.62 18.12 4.16
N ARG A 263 2.62 18.19 3.27
CA ARG A 263 1.87 17.00 2.83
C ARG A 263 2.75 15.98 2.11
N LEU A 264 3.76 16.41 1.35
CA LEU A 264 4.72 15.50 0.72
C LEU A 264 5.58 14.75 1.74
N THR A 265 5.79 15.29 2.94
CA THR A 265 6.59 14.61 3.98
C THR A 265 5.96 13.31 4.45
N GLU A 266 4.63 13.18 4.43
CA GLU A 266 3.91 11.92 4.72
C GLU A 266 4.45 10.77 3.87
N TRP A 267 4.65 11.04 2.58
CA TRP A 267 5.05 10.04 1.60
C TRP A 267 6.57 9.86 1.54
N ARG A 268 7.34 10.91 1.82
CA ARG A 268 8.81 10.85 1.76
C ARG A 268 9.42 10.27 3.03
N SER A 269 8.81 10.49 4.19
CA SER A 269 9.41 10.12 5.46
C SER A 269 9.50 8.61 5.62
N GLY A 270 10.72 8.10 5.79
CA GLY A 270 10.96 6.71 6.18
C GLY A 270 10.74 6.44 7.67
N TYR A 271 10.18 7.39 8.44
CA TYR A 271 10.06 7.30 9.89
C TYR A 271 9.24 6.09 10.36
N PHE A 272 8.23 5.70 9.58
CA PHE A 272 7.31 4.62 9.92
C PHE A 272 7.72 3.25 9.34
N LEU A 273 8.94 3.12 8.84
CA LEU A 273 9.48 1.84 8.36
C LEU A 273 10.02 1.02 9.55
N PRO A 274 9.73 -0.28 9.64
CA PRO A 274 10.26 -1.14 10.70
C PRO A 274 11.80 -1.13 10.73
N GLN A 275 12.38 -0.95 11.92
CA GLN A 275 13.84 -0.92 12.12
C GLN A 275 14.56 -2.21 11.70
N GLU A 276 13.88 -3.33 11.49
CA GLU A 276 14.52 -4.58 11.05
C GLU A 276 15.16 -4.48 9.66
N SER A 277 14.71 -3.55 8.80
CA SER A 277 15.40 -3.23 7.53
C SER A 277 16.60 -2.29 7.69
N ALA A 278 16.81 -1.70 8.87
CA ALA A 278 17.89 -0.73 9.14
C ALA A 278 19.22 -1.38 9.55
N ASN A 279 19.24 -2.70 9.79
CA ASN A 279 20.43 -3.40 10.28
C ASN A 279 21.55 -3.58 9.22
N ASN A 280 21.32 -3.16 7.96
CA ASN A 280 22.32 -3.22 6.89
C ASN A 280 22.82 -1.85 6.41
N THR A 281 22.45 -0.76 7.07
CA THR A 281 23.06 0.56 6.82
C THR A 281 23.59 1.10 8.13
N THR A 282 24.90 0.99 8.31
CA THR A 282 25.69 1.80 9.25
C THR A 282 25.52 3.29 8.92
N ASP A 283 24.36 3.83 9.28
CA ASP A 283 24.11 5.27 9.44
C ASP A 283 23.27 5.45 10.71
N SER A 284 23.79 4.88 11.79
CA SER A 284 23.42 5.18 13.17
C SER A 284 23.92 6.57 13.53
N LEU A 285 23.15 7.60 13.17
CA LEU A 285 23.19 8.95 13.75
C LEU A 285 22.13 9.78 13.04
N GLY A 286 20.90 9.86 13.57
CA GLY A 286 19.94 10.98 13.49
C GLY A 286 19.84 11.92 12.28
N LEU A 287 20.33 11.55 11.10
CA LEU A 287 20.51 12.41 9.93
C LEU A 287 19.29 12.41 9.02
N ASN A 288 18.49 11.34 9.05
CA ASN A 288 17.16 11.34 8.44
C ASN A 288 16.19 12.32 9.14
N THR A 289 16.49 12.74 10.38
CA THR A 289 15.76 13.79 11.10
C THR A 289 16.21 15.22 10.78
N ALA A 290 17.41 15.42 10.23
CA ALA A 290 17.93 16.75 9.92
C ALA A 290 17.51 17.27 8.53
N LEU A 291 16.99 16.40 7.65
CA LEU A 291 16.53 16.76 6.30
C LEU A 291 15.08 17.29 6.24
N TYR A 292 14.42 17.45 7.39
CA TYR A 292 13.03 17.92 7.46
C TYR A 292 12.87 19.45 7.36
N SER A 293 13.95 20.23 7.45
CA SER A 293 13.87 21.70 7.47
C SER A 293 14.85 22.43 6.55
N LEU A 294 15.83 21.76 5.95
CA LEU A 294 16.71 22.44 5.00
C LEU A 294 15.96 22.67 3.68
N GLY A 295 15.77 23.95 3.34
CA GLY A 295 15.00 24.45 2.20
C GLY A 295 15.03 23.52 0.98
N LEU A 296 13.98 22.72 0.86
CA LEU A 296 13.76 21.85 -0.29
C LEU A 296 13.39 22.75 -1.46
N HIS A 297 14.29 22.82 -2.42
CA HIS A 297 14.02 23.48 -3.69
C HIS A 297 13.56 22.41 -4.66
N LEU A 298 12.33 22.56 -5.16
CA LEU A 298 11.82 21.73 -6.25
C LEU A 298 12.62 22.04 -7.50
N ASP A 299 12.67 21.09 -8.43
CA ASP A 299 13.19 21.36 -9.77
C ASP A 299 12.46 22.58 -10.37
N LYS A 300 13.22 23.45 -11.03
CA LYS A 300 12.70 24.66 -11.67
C LYS A 300 12.02 24.35 -13.01
N HIS A 301 12.23 23.16 -13.55
CA HIS A 301 11.62 22.75 -14.80
C HIS A 301 10.36 21.93 -14.54
N LEU A 302 9.27 22.31 -15.20
CA LEU A 302 8.05 21.51 -15.22
C LEU A 302 8.28 20.26 -16.08
N PRO A 303 8.18 19.04 -15.52
CA PRO A 303 8.29 17.82 -16.31
C PRO A 303 7.09 17.68 -17.25
N GLU A 304 7.35 17.34 -18.52
CA GLU A 304 6.30 16.98 -19.48
C GLU A 304 5.97 15.49 -19.36
N ILE A 305 4.77 15.19 -18.86
CA ILE A 305 4.29 13.83 -18.71
C ILE A 305 3.79 13.30 -20.05
N LEU A 306 4.29 12.13 -20.44
CA LEU A 306 3.85 11.41 -21.64
C LEU A 306 2.45 10.82 -21.42
N LEU A 307 1.52 11.14 -22.32
CA LEU A 307 0.19 10.54 -22.31
C LEU A 307 0.23 9.12 -22.87
N LEU A 308 -0.35 8.17 -22.14
CA LEU A 308 -0.62 6.82 -22.63
C LEU A 308 -1.77 6.86 -23.64
N ASN A 309 -1.62 6.20 -24.79
CA ASN A 309 -2.62 6.14 -25.86
C ASN A 309 -3.05 7.53 -26.37
N PRO A 310 -2.12 8.34 -26.93
CA PRO A 310 -2.37 9.75 -27.27
C PRO A 310 -3.54 9.97 -28.24
N GLU A 311 -3.84 8.98 -29.07
CA GLU A 311 -4.94 9.01 -30.05
C GLU A 311 -6.31 9.19 -29.40
N LEU A 312 -6.49 8.77 -28.15
CA LEU A 312 -7.76 8.84 -27.44
C LEU A 312 -8.14 10.27 -26.98
N TYR A 313 -7.20 11.22 -27.04
CA TYR A 313 -7.40 12.59 -26.53
C TYR A 313 -7.51 13.64 -27.63
N VAL A 314 -7.40 13.25 -28.91
CA VAL A 314 -7.42 14.22 -30.03
C VAL A 314 -8.84 14.66 -30.34
N ASN A 315 -9.81 13.75 -30.26
CA ASN A 315 -11.19 14.03 -30.63
C ASN A 315 -12.02 14.50 -29.41
N PRO A 316 -12.73 15.65 -29.48
CA PRO A 316 -13.63 16.10 -28.42
C PRO A 316 -14.89 15.26 -28.24
N GLN A 317 -15.24 14.39 -29.19
CA GLN A 317 -16.37 13.47 -29.05
C GLN A 317 -16.07 12.37 -28.02
N GLU A 318 -17.11 11.88 -27.36
CA GLU A 318 -17.01 10.77 -26.40
C GLU A 318 -16.41 9.53 -27.08
N THR A 319 -15.50 8.86 -26.37
CA THR A 319 -14.90 7.62 -26.86
C THR A 319 -15.90 6.49 -26.68
N GLN A 320 -16.00 5.61 -27.69
CA GLN A 320 -16.93 4.48 -27.63
C GLN A 320 -16.68 3.61 -26.38
N PRO A 321 -17.73 3.29 -25.58
CA PRO A 321 -17.58 2.52 -24.35
C PRO A 321 -16.92 1.15 -24.55
N GLN A 322 -17.15 0.51 -25.70
CA GLN A 322 -16.56 -0.79 -26.04
C GLN A 322 -15.03 -0.71 -26.14
N THR A 323 -14.49 0.37 -26.71
CA THR A 323 -13.06 0.60 -26.82
C THR A 323 -12.45 0.82 -25.42
N LEU A 324 -13.09 1.67 -24.60
CA LEU A 324 -12.63 1.92 -23.23
C LEU A 324 -12.65 0.65 -22.37
N TYR A 325 -13.64 -0.21 -22.56
CA TYR A 325 -13.75 -1.48 -21.86
C TYR A 325 -12.53 -2.38 -22.08
N GLN A 326 -12.02 -2.48 -23.32
CA GLN A 326 -10.86 -3.32 -23.67
C GLN A 326 -9.58 -2.89 -22.95
N TYR A 327 -9.41 -1.58 -22.71
CA TYR A 327 -8.27 -1.08 -21.93
C TYR A 327 -8.51 -1.26 -20.43
N MET A 328 -9.68 -0.83 -19.94
CA MET A 328 -9.97 -0.77 -18.51
C MET A 328 -10.13 -2.14 -17.85
N ILE A 329 -10.45 -3.20 -18.61
CA ILE A 329 -10.52 -4.56 -18.06
C ILE A 329 -9.17 -5.03 -17.51
N ASN A 330 -8.05 -4.55 -18.07
CA ASN A 330 -6.70 -4.91 -17.64
C ASN A 330 -6.18 -4.04 -16.48
N HIS A 331 -6.92 -3.00 -16.09
CA HIS A 331 -6.53 -2.13 -14.99
C HIS A 331 -6.48 -2.90 -13.66
N ALA A 332 -5.46 -2.63 -12.84
CA ALA A 332 -5.20 -3.33 -11.57
C ALA A 332 -6.43 -3.41 -10.64
N VAL A 333 -7.14 -2.30 -10.43
CA VAL A 333 -8.40 -2.28 -9.62
C VAL A 333 -9.52 -3.20 -10.16
N VAL A 334 -9.60 -3.38 -11.48
CA VAL A 334 -10.60 -4.27 -12.10
C VAL A 334 -10.15 -5.72 -11.99
N GLN A 335 -8.85 -5.99 -12.15
CA GLN A 335 -8.26 -7.31 -11.96
C GLN A 335 -8.34 -7.79 -10.50
N GLU A 336 -8.16 -6.89 -9.52
CA GLU A 336 -8.40 -7.18 -8.11
C GLU A 336 -9.83 -7.72 -7.90
N LEU A 337 -10.83 -7.00 -8.43
CA LEU A 337 -12.23 -7.39 -8.29
C LEU A 337 -12.55 -8.67 -9.06
N GLU A 338 -11.90 -8.89 -10.20
CA GLU A 338 -11.99 -10.14 -10.95
C GLU A 338 -11.48 -11.34 -10.13
N GLN A 339 -10.35 -11.21 -9.43
CA GLN A 339 -9.87 -12.26 -8.51
C GLN A 339 -10.87 -12.51 -7.37
N LYS A 340 -11.50 -11.45 -6.85
CA LYS A 340 -12.55 -11.56 -5.83
C LYS A 340 -13.80 -12.29 -6.35
N ILE A 341 -14.22 -12.02 -7.60
CA ILE A 341 -15.32 -12.74 -8.26
C ILE A 341 -14.96 -14.22 -8.46
N LYS A 342 -13.74 -14.52 -8.91
CA LYS A 342 -13.26 -15.90 -9.06
C LYS A 342 -13.28 -16.66 -7.73
N ALA A 343 -12.75 -16.06 -6.65
CA ALA A 343 -12.80 -16.63 -5.32
C ALA A 343 -14.24 -16.82 -4.80
N SER A 344 -15.13 -15.86 -5.04
CA SER A 344 -16.55 -15.97 -4.68
C SER A 344 -17.25 -17.10 -5.46
N SER A 345 -16.91 -17.27 -6.74
CA SER A 345 -17.45 -18.35 -7.59
C SER A 345 -17.03 -19.73 -7.08
N THR A 346 -15.77 -19.89 -6.63
CA THR A 346 -15.32 -21.11 -5.93
C THR A 346 -16.10 -21.35 -4.63
N GLY A 347 -16.59 -20.29 -3.98
CA GLY A 347 -17.50 -20.40 -2.83
C GLY A 347 -18.84 -21.08 -3.15
N ILE A 348 -19.32 -20.97 -4.40
CA ILE A 348 -20.51 -21.70 -4.86
C ILE A 348 -20.21 -23.21 -4.94
N GLU A 349 -19.03 -23.58 -5.46
CA GLU A 349 -18.58 -24.99 -5.50
C GLU A 349 -18.42 -25.56 -4.09
N LEU A 350 -17.90 -24.78 -3.15
CA LEU A 350 -17.76 -25.16 -1.74
C LEU A 350 -19.13 -25.38 -1.09
N ALA A 351 -20.09 -24.46 -1.30
CA ALA A 351 -21.45 -24.62 -0.81
C ALA A 351 -22.11 -25.90 -1.37
N LYS A 352 -21.86 -26.24 -2.64
CA LYS A 352 -22.33 -27.49 -3.26
C LYS A 352 -21.70 -28.76 -2.65
N GLN A 353 -20.53 -28.68 -2.01
CA GLN A 353 -19.99 -29.86 -1.30
C GLN A 353 -20.84 -30.23 -0.08
N LYS A 354 -21.66 -29.31 0.46
CA LYS A 354 -22.50 -29.60 1.63
C LYS A 354 -23.64 -30.59 1.38
N TYR A 355 -23.94 -30.90 0.12
CA TYR A 355 -24.86 -31.99 -0.25
C TYR A 355 -24.22 -33.37 -0.10
N LYS A 356 -22.90 -33.46 0.05
CA LYS A 356 -22.20 -34.72 0.28
C LYS A 356 -22.17 -35.05 1.77
N PRO A 357 -22.17 -36.35 2.12
CA PRO A 357 -22.00 -36.78 3.49
C PRO A 357 -20.59 -36.44 4.00
N GLU A 358 -20.54 -36.10 5.28
CA GLU A 358 -19.36 -35.96 6.11
C GLU A 358 -19.20 -37.27 6.88
N TRP A 359 -18.00 -37.85 6.82
CA TRP A 359 -17.74 -39.15 7.42
C TRP A 359 -16.92 -38.97 8.70
N GLY A 360 -17.14 -39.84 9.67
CA GLY A 360 -16.38 -39.92 10.91
C GLY A 360 -16.05 -41.36 11.20
N ILE A 361 -14.80 -41.62 11.57
CA ILE A 361 -14.35 -42.93 12.06
C ILE A 361 -13.99 -42.74 13.52
N ASN A 362 -14.53 -43.60 14.37
CA ASN A 362 -14.21 -43.63 15.79
C ASN A 362 -13.76 -45.03 16.19
N ALA A 363 -12.72 -45.09 17.01
CA ALA A 363 -12.25 -46.31 17.64
C ALA A 363 -12.11 -46.04 19.14
N SER A 364 -12.50 -46.98 19.98
CA SER A 364 -12.37 -46.85 21.44
C SER A 364 -12.02 -48.17 22.09
N TYR A 365 -11.23 -48.07 23.15
CA TYR A 365 -10.89 -49.14 24.07
C TYR A 365 -11.51 -48.84 25.42
N GLY A 366 -12.32 -49.76 25.94
CA GLY A 366 -12.95 -49.69 27.25
C GLY A 366 -12.32 -50.73 28.18
N TYR A 367 -11.55 -50.24 29.15
CA TYR A 367 -11.02 -51.05 30.24
C TYR A 367 -12.11 -51.31 31.28
N ARG A 368 -12.20 -52.54 31.80
CA ARG A 368 -13.19 -52.93 32.81
C ARG A 368 -12.53 -53.62 34.01
N ASP A 369 -12.96 -53.23 35.20
CA ASP A 369 -12.50 -53.87 36.43
C ASP A 369 -13.09 -55.26 36.63
N GLU A 370 -12.49 -55.99 37.57
CA GLU A 370 -13.02 -57.25 38.09
C GLU A 370 -14.46 -57.08 38.61
N ASP A 371 -15.23 -58.15 38.55
CA ASP A 371 -16.55 -58.16 39.20
C ASP A 371 -16.43 -58.16 40.73
N PRO A 372 -17.52 -57.86 41.47
CA PRO A 372 -17.50 -57.90 42.94
C PRO A 372 -17.21 -59.29 43.53
N THR A 373 -17.10 -60.33 42.69
CA THR A 373 -16.70 -61.70 43.07
C THR A 373 -15.24 -62.02 42.73
N GLY A 374 -14.45 -61.03 42.27
CA GLY A 374 -13.02 -61.15 41.97
C GLY A 374 -12.71 -61.86 40.66
N ARG A 375 -13.63 -61.83 39.68
CA ARG A 375 -13.39 -62.41 38.35
C ARG A 375 -12.99 -61.32 37.36
N GLU A 376 -11.88 -61.55 36.68
CA GLU A 376 -11.43 -60.72 35.56
C GLU A 376 -12.51 -60.62 34.47
N ARG A 377 -12.68 -59.41 33.94
CA ARG A 377 -13.57 -59.14 32.81
C ARG A 377 -12.73 -58.83 31.58
N SER A 378 -13.21 -59.24 30.40
CA SER A 378 -12.54 -58.88 29.14
C SER A 378 -12.69 -57.39 28.86
N ASP A 379 -11.68 -56.75 28.29
CA ASP A 379 -11.81 -55.39 27.79
C ASP A 379 -12.61 -55.33 26.48
N LEU A 380 -13.17 -54.15 26.18
CA LEU A 380 -14.01 -53.94 24.99
C LEU A 380 -13.31 -53.03 23.98
N PHE A 381 -13.13 -53.51 22.77
CA PHE A 381 -12.73 -52.69 21.63
C PHE A 381 -13.94 -52.42 20.74
N SER A 382 -14.17 -51.15 20.41
CA SER A 382 -15.27 -50.72 19.54
C SER A 382 -14.73 -49.89 18.38
N ILE A 383 -15.23 -50.16 17.18
CA ILE A 383 -15.00 -49.33 15.99
C ILE A 383 -16.35 -48.95 15.40
N GLY A 384 -16.49 -47.68 15.05
CA GLY A 384 -17.70 -47.12 14.46
C GLY A 384 -17.39 -46.27 13.24
N VAL A 385 -18.40 -46.18 12.38
CA VAL A 385 -18.44 -45.22 11.28
C VAL A 385 -19.72 -44.41 11.45
N SER A 386 -19.57 -43.09 11.53
CA SER A 386 -20.68 -42.14 11.55
C SER A 386 -20.67 -41.35 10.25
N PHE A 387 -21.83 -41.04 9.69
CA PHE A 387 -21.93 -40.09 8.59
C PHE A 387 -23.22 -39.29 8.67
N ASP A 388 -23.21 -38.05 8.23
CA ASP A 388 -24.43 -37.25 8.12
C ASP A 388 -25.08 -37.44 6.74
N VAL A 389 -26.42 -37.42 6.71
CA VAL A 389 -27.19 -37.50 5.47
C VAL A 389 -28.06 -36.25 5.35
N PRO A 390 -27.83 -35.38 4.34
CA PRO A 390 -28.64 -34.19 4.16
C PRO A 390 -30.01 -34.55 3.56
N LEU A 391 -31.01 -34.77 4.42
CA LEU A 391 -32.39 -35.15 4.03
C LEU A 391 -33.31 -33.94 3.75
N PHE A 392 -33.08 -32.80 4.41
CA PHE A 392 -33.94 -31.60 4.31
C PHE A 392 -33.17 -30.43 3.69
N THR A 393 -32.84 -30.53 2.40
CA THR A 393 -31.92 -29.60 1.73
C THR A 393 -32.53 -28.24 1.36
N SER A 394 -33.85 -28.18 1.18
CA SER A 394 -34.58 -27.01 0.65
C SER A 394 -34.34 -25.70 1.42
N ASN A 395 -34.27 -25.76 2.74
CA ASN A 395 -34.07 -24.59 3.61
C ASN A 395 -32.65 -24.49 4.20
N ARG A 396 -31.76 -25.45 3.90
CA ARG A 396 -30.38 -25.47 4.40
C ARG A 396 -29.39 -25.33 3.25
N GLN A 397 -29.07 -26.42 2.56
CA GLN A 397 -28.07 -26.42 1.50
C GLN A 397 -28.48 -25.54 0.31
N ASP A 398 -29.76 -25.57 -0.10
CA ASP A 398 -30.25 -24.78 -1.24
C ASP A 398 -30.15 -23.27 -0.96
N LYS A 399 -30.48 -22.84 0.27
CA LYS A 399 -30.39 -21.43 0.69
C LYS A 399 -28.95 -20.95 0.81
N GLU A 400 -28.04 -21.82 1.23
CA GLU A 400 -26.62 -21.50 1.27
C GLU A 400 -26.02 -21.35 -0.14
N VAL A 401 -26.35 -22.25 -1.06
CA VAL A 401 -25.96 -22.11 -2.48
C VAL A 401 -26.55 -20.84 -3.08
N GLN A 402 -27.84 -20.57 -2.84
CA GLN A 402 -28.49 -19.35 -3.33
C GLN A 402 -27.79 -18.09 -2.79
N SER A 403 -27.43 -18.07 -1.51
CA SER A 403 -26.66 -16.96 -0.92
C SER A 403 -25.29 -16.79 -1.58
N ALA A 404 -24.57 -17.87 -1.87
CA ALA A 404 -23.26 -17.82 -2.53
C ALA A 404 -23.38 -17.32 -3.99
N VAL A 405 -24.43 -17.72 -4.71
CA VAL A 405 -24.75 -17.21 -6.06
C VAL A 405 -25.03 -15.71 -6.00
N SER A 406 -25.94 -15.27 -5.14
CA SER A 406 -26.29 -13.84 -5.01
C SER A 406 -25.09 -12.98 -4.60
N LYS A 407 -24.22 -13.47 -3.72
CA LYS A 407 -22.97 -12.78 -3.36
C LYS A 407 -22.02 -12.62 -4.54
N THR A 408 -21.97 -13.61 -5.43
CA THR A 408 -21.14 -13.56 -6.64
C THR A 408 -21.72 -12.59 -7.67
N GLU A 409 -23.04 -12.58 -7.88
CA GLU A 409 -23.71 -11.62 -8.77
C GLU A 409 -23.59 -10.18 -8.27
N ALA A 410 -23.62 -9.96 -6.96
CA ALA A 410 -23.34 -8.65 -6.36
C ALA A 410 -21.93 -8.15 -6.75
N LEU A 411 -20.91 -9.01 -6.63
CA LEU A 411 -19.54 -8.64 -7.03
C LEU A 411 -19.39 -8.40 -8.54
N ARG A 412 -20.13 -9.13 -9.38
CA ARG A 412 -20.17 -8.85 -10.83
C ARG A 412 -20.82 -7.50 -11.12
N THR A 413 -21.85 -7.14 -10.36
CA THR A 413 -22.49 -5.82 -10.44
C THR A 413 -21.54 -4.71 -10.00
N ASP A 414 -20.80 -4.92 -8.91
CA ASP A 414 -19.75 -4.00 -8.45
C ASP A 414 -18.69 -3.75 -9.53
N LYS A 415 -18.34 -4.77 -10.33
CA LYS A 415 -17.41 -4.62 -11.46
C LYS A 415 -17.96 -3.70 -12.54
N TRP A 416 -19.24 -3.83 -12.90
CA TRP A 416 -19.88 -2.93 -13.86
C TRP A 416 -19.97 -1.50 -13.33
N LEU A 417 -20.27 -1.32 -12.04
CA LEU A 417 -20.29 0.00 -11.40
C LEU A 417 -18.90 0.65 -11.39
N LEU A 418 -17.85 -0.13 -11.10
CA LEU A 418 -16.46 0.32 -11.14
C LEU A 418 -16.06 0.75 -12.55
N LEU A 419 -16.34 -0.07 -13.57
CA LEU A 419 -16.06 0.28 -14.97
C LEU A 419 -16.80 1.53 -15.40
N ARG A 420 -18.09 1.66 -15.07
CA ARG A 420 -18.88 2.86 -15.34
C ARG A 420 -18.27 4.10 -14.69
N LYS A 421 -17.79 3.99 -13.44
CA LYS A 421 -17.11 5.08 -12.73
C LYS A 421 -15.78 5.45 -13.40
N LEU A 422 -14.98 4.48 -13.80
CA LEU A 422 -13.70 4.72 -14.49
C LEU A 422 -13.93 5.41 -15.84
N MET A 423 -14.89 4.94 -16.64
CA MET A 423 -15.26 5.55 -17.92
C MET A 423 -15.74 7.00 -17.75
N ALA A 424 -16.65 7.25 -16.81
CA ALA A 424 -17.14 8.60 -16.54
C ALA A 424 -16.02 9.54 -16.05
N SER A 425 -15.12 9.04 -15.20
CA SER A 425 -13.99 9.82 -14.69
C SER A 425 -12.99 10.12 -15.81
N PHE A 426 -12.72 9.15 -16.68
CA PHE A 426 -11.88 9.33 -17.87
C PHE A 426 -12.44 10.41 -18.80
N GLU A 427 -13.72 10.33 -19.17
CA GLU A 427 -14.33 11.32 -20.08
C GLU A 427 -14.37 12.72 -19.46
N ALA A 428 -14.59 12.82 -18.14
CA ALA A 428 -14.51 14.09 -17.42
C ALA A 428 -13.08 14.68 -17.47
N THR A 429 -12.05 13.88 -17.16
CA THR A 429 -10.65 14.34 -17.20
C THR A 429 -10.18 14.63 -18.63
N LYS A 430 -10.63 13.87 -19.63
CA LYS A 430 -10.36 14.13 -21.06
C LYS A 430 -10.97 15.47 -21.46
N SER A 431 -12.23 15.72 -21.11
CA SER A 431 -12.91 17.00 -21.38
C SER A 431 -12.17 18.16 -20.72
N GLN A 432 -11.71 17.98 -19.48
CA GLN A 432 -10.90 18.97 -18.77
C GLN A 432 -9.58 19.24 -19.52
N LEU A 433 -8.84 18.20 -19.93
CA LEU A 433 -7.58 18.35 -20.67
C LEU A 433 -7.78 19.12 -21.97
N LEU A 434 -8.80 18.78 -22.75
CA LEU A 434 -9.11 19.46 -24.01
C LEU A 434 -9.39 20.96 -23.82
N ARG A 435 -10.12 21.32 -22.76
CA ARG A 435 -10.38 22.73 -22.42
C ARG A 435 -9.13 23.43 -21.90
N LEU A 436 -8.28 22.74 -21.14
CA LEU A 436 -7.00 23.30 -20.70
C LEU A 436 -6.08 23.58 -21.89
N ASN A 437 -6.03 22.69 -22.89
CA ASN A 437 -5.23 22.90 -24.11
C ASN A 437 -5.70 24.14 -24.88
N GLN A 438 -7.01 24.28 -25.09
CA GLN A 438 -7.58 25.46 -25.75
C GLN A 438 -7.30 26.75 -24.97
N ARG A 439 -7.45 26.72 -23.64
CA ARG A 439 -7.13 27.87 -22.79
C ARG A 439 -5.65 28.22 -22.86
N LEU A 440 -4.77 27.23 -22.80
CA LEU A 440 -3.32 27.45 -22.86
C LEU A 440 -2.91 28.08 -24.18
N GLU A 441 -3.47 27.62 -25.30
CA GLU A 441 -3.25 28.19 -26.63
C GLU A 441 -3.71 29.66 -26.70
N LEU A 442 -4.92 29.96 -26.21
CA LEU A 442 -5.43 31.34 -26.13
C LEU A 442 -4.51 32.25 -25.30
N TYR A 443 -4.03 31.76 -24.16
CA TYR A 443 -3.13 32.53 -23.29
C TYR A 443 -1.79 32.79 -23.98
N ARG A 444 -1.19 31.78 -24.60
CA ARG A 444 0.12 31.89 -25.27
C ARG A 444 0.06 32.76 -26.52
N MET A 445 -0.96 32.59 -27.35
CA MET A 445 -1.03 33.22 -28.67
C MET A 445 -1.67 34.61 -28.64
N GLN A 446 -2.51 34.93 -27.65
CA GLN A 446 -3.28 36.18 -27.63
C GLN A 446 -3.10 36.96 -26.33
N LEU A 447 -3.53 36.42 -25.18
CA LEU A 447 -3.62 37.21 -23.94
C LEU A 447 -2.25 37.68 -23.42
N LEU A 448 -1.23 36.81 -23.44
CA LEU A 448 0.12 37.19 -22.99
C LEU A 448 0.74 38.29 -23.88
N PRO A 449 0.77 38.15 -25.21
CA PRO A 449 1.21 39.24 -26.09
C PRO A 449 0.41 40.53 -25.90
N GLN A 450 -0.93 40.45 -25.90
CA GLN A 450 -1.80 41.64 -25.82
C GLN A 450 -1.69 42.38 -24.50
N THR A 451 -1.59 41.66 -23.37
CA THR A 451 -1.40 42.31 -22.07
C THR A 451 -0.03 42.97 -21.97
N HIS A 452 1.01 42.38 -22.58
CA HIS A 452 2.33 43.00 -22.66
C HIS A 452 2.29 44.28 -23.51
N GLU A 453 1.70 44.24 -24.70
CA GLU A 453 1.51 45.42 -25.57
C GLU A 453 0.74 46.54 -24.87
N GLN A 454 -0.35 46.20 -24.16
CA GLN A 454 -1.12 47.18 -23.39
C GLN A 454 -0.28 47.82 -22.28
N ALA A 455 0.52 47.03 -21.55
CA ALA A 455 1.37 47.55 -20.49
C ALA A 455 2.44 48.51 -21.02
N GLU A 456 3.07 48.18 -22.14
CA GLU A 456 4.07 49.04 -22.78
C GLU A 456 3.46 50.32 -23.38
N ALA A 457 2.28 50.22 -24.00
CA ALA A 457 1.55 51.39 -24.51
C ALA A 457 1.13 52.33 -23.36
N SER A 458 0.64 51.77 -22.25
CA SER A 458 0.25 52.55 -21.07
C SER A 458 1.45 53.26 -20.44
N LEU A 459 2.60 52.56 -20.35
CA LEU A 459 3.83 53.15 -19.84
C LEU A 459 4.33 54.30 -20.73
N THR A 460 4.32 54.09 -22.04
CA THR A 460 4.74 55.11 -23.02
C THR A 460 3.86 56.37 -22.96
N ALA A 461 2.54 56.19 -22.81
CA ALA A 461 1.61 57.32 -22.66
C ALA A 461 1.86 58.11 -21.36
N TYR A 462 2.14 57.41 -20.26
CA TYR A 462 2.47 58.04 -18.99
C TYR A 462 3.79 58.84 -19.04
N THR A 463 4.82 58.30 -19.68
CA THR A 463 6.11 59.01 -19.80
C THR A 463 6.07 60.23 -20.72
N ASN A 464 5.10 60.30 -21.64
CA ASN A 464 4.94 61.38 -22.61
C ASN A 464 3.82 62.39 -22.26
N ASP A 465 3.47 62.49 -20.96
CA ASP A 465 2.63 63.56 -20.36
C ASP A 465 1.12 63.52 -20.68
N ASP A 466 0.61 62.42 -21.25
CA ASP A 466 -0.81 62.27 -21.64
C ASP A 466 -1.51 61.03 -21.01
N GLY A 467 -0.81 60.29 -20.12
CA GLY A 467 -1.30 59.05 -19.51
C GLY A 467 -1.54 59.10 -17.99
N ASP A 468 -2.41 58.23 -17.48
CA ASP A 468 -2.70 58.05 -16.05
C ASP A 468 -1.84 56.93 -15.44
N PHE A 469 -1.12 57.22 -14.34
CA PHE A 469 -0.30 56.24 -13.62
C PHE A 469 -1.12 55.01 -13.18
N ALA A 470 -2.38 55.23 -12.82
CA ALA A 470 -3.30 54.15 -12.47
C ALA A 470 -3.45 53.10 -13.57
N GLU A 471 -3.39 53.52 -14.83
CA GLU A 471 -3.51 52.62 -15.99
C GLU A 471 -2.23 51.80 -16.18
N VAL A 472 -1.05 52.41 -16.00
CA VAL A 472 0.24 51.69 -16.04
C VAL A 472 0.26 50.56 -15.01
N VAL A 473 -0.12 50.88 -13.78
CA VAL A 473 -0.18 49.91 -12.68
C VAL A 473 -1.19 48.80 -12.99
N ARG A 474 -2.39 49.15 -13.46
CA ARG A 474 -3.44 48.18 -13.82
C ARG A 474 -2.99 47.25 -14.94
N ALA A 475 -2.37 47.78 -16.00
CA ALA A 475 -1.88 47.01 -17.13
C ALA A 475 -0.73 46.07 -16.72
N ARG A 476 0.21 46.51 -15.88
CA ARG A 476 1.28 45.64 -15.38
C ARG A 476 0.75 44.54 -14.44
N ILE A 477 -0.26 44.83 -13.61
CA ILE A 477 -0.95 43.81 -12.82
C ILE A 477 -1.66 42.79 -13.72
N ALA A 478 -2.26 43.25 -14.83
CA ALA A 478 -2.88 42.36 -15.81
C ALA A 478 -1.86 41.39 -16.44
N VAL A 479 -0.66 41.86 -16.78
CA VAL A 479 0.45 41.01 -17.25
C VAL A 479 0.82 39.96 -16.20
N LEU A 480 1.04 40.37 -14.94
CA LEU A 480 1.39 39.46 -13.86
C LEU A 480 0.29 38.39 -13.64
N ASN A 481 -0.97 38.80 -13.56
CA ASN A 481 -2.09 37.86 -13.37
C ASN A 481 -2.20 36.89 -14.56
N THR A 482 -2.03 37.37 -15.80
CA THR A 482 -2.07 36.53 -17.00
C THR A 482 -0.95 35.50 -17.01
N ASN A 483 0.26 35.86 -16.57
CA ASN A 483 1.38 34.93 -16.39
C ASN A 483 1.09 33.86 -15.32
N LEU A 484 0.53 34.27 -14.18
CA LEU A 484 0.16 33.34 -13.10
C LEU A 484 -0.95 32.38 -13.53
N ASP A 485 -1.94 32.86 -14.28
CA ASP A 485 -3.01 32.04 -14.82
C ASP A 485 -2.50 31.05 -15.88
N ALA A 486 -1.60 31.49 -16.78
CA ALA A 486 -0.95 30.61 -17.75
C ALA A 486 -0.15 29.48 -17.05
N LEU A 487 0.60 29.82 -16.00
CA LEU A 487 1.31 28.84 -15.18
C LEU A 487 0.34 27.86 -14.52
N SER A 488 -0.78 28.33 -13.96
CA SER A 488 -1.76 27.44 -13.34
C SER A 488 -2.40 26.49 -14.37
N ILE A 489 -2.73 26.99 -15.57
CA ILE A 489 -3.30 26.18 -16.65
C ILE A 489 -2.32 25.08 -17.07
N GLU A 490 -1.03 25.42 -17.23
CA GLU A 490 0.00 24.45 -17.61
C GLU A 490 0.19 23.37 -16.52
N VAL A 491 0.23 23.77 -15.24
CA VAL A 491 0.32 22.81 -14.13
C VAL A 491 -0.91 21.90 -14.07
N ASP A 492 -2.12 22.45 -14.22
CA ASP A 492 -3.36 21.68 -14.20
C ASP A 492 -3.48 20.75 -15.42
N ARG A 493 -2.84 21.10 -16.54
CA ARG A 493 -2.67 20.23 -17.70
C ARG A 493 -1.81 19.01 -17.36
N GLN A 494 -0.65 19.20 -16.72
CA GLN A 494 0.21 18.07 -16.31
C GLN A 494 -0.46 17.16 -15.26
N LYS A 495 -1.20 17.74 -14.31
CA LYS A 495 -2.03 16.95 -13.38
C LYS A 495 -3.07 16.10 -14.12
N SER A 496 -3.69 16.67 -15.16
CA SER A 496 -4.66 15.94 -15.99
C SER A 496 -3.98 14.78 -16.75
N HIS A 497 -2.75 14.96 -17.24
CA HIS A 497 -1.98 13.87 -17.85
C HIS A 497 -1.75 12.71 -16.89
N VAL A 498 -1.29 13.01 -15.67
CA VAL A 498 -1.08 11.99 -14.62
C VAL A 498 -2.39 11.23 -14.29
N GLN A 499 -3.51 11.94 -14.19
CA GLN A 499 -4.81 11.32 -13.95
C GLN A 499 -5.27 10.45 -15.13
N LEU A 500 -5.03 10.87 -16.37
CA LEU A 500 -5.40 10.10 -17.55
C LEU A 500 -4.57 8.82 -17.66
N ASN A 501 -3.26 8.90 -17.37
CA ASN A 501 -2.39 7.74 -17.37
C ASN A 501 -2.82 6.68 -16.35
N TYR A 502 -3.37 7.08 -15.20
CA TYR A 502 -3.90 6.15 -14.21
C TYR A 502 -4.96 5.21 -14.82
N PHE A 503 -5.86 5.70 -15.69
CA PHE A 503 -6.93 4.86 -16.25
C PHE A 503 -6.45 3.77 -17.21
N PHE A 504 -5.25 3.91 -17.79
CA PHE A 504 -4.71 3.01 -18.80
C PHE A 504 -3.39 2.35 -18.40
N MET A 505 -2.94 2.55 -17.16
CA MET A 505 -1.67 2.01 -16.70
C MET A 505 -1.68 0.47 -16.65
N LEU A 506 -0.59 -0.13 -17.14
CA LEU A 506 -0.29 -1.55 -16.91
C LEU A 506 0.64 -1.73 -15.69
N ASN A 507 1.44 -0.70 -15.40
CA ASN A 507 2.29 -0.63 -14.22
C ASN A 507 2.28 0.79 -13.63
N ALA A 508 2.58 0.93 -12.34
CA ALA A 508 2.55 2.23 -11.68
C ALA A 508 3.60 3.23 -12.23
N ASN A 509 4.72 2.74 -12.79
CA ASN A 509 5.81 3.58 -13.28
C ASN A 509 5.45 4.35 -14.56
N GLN A 510 4.55 3.81 -15.39
CA GLN A 510 4.06 4.46 -16.61
C GLN A 510 3.31 5.77 -16.34
N ILE A 511 2.79 5.97 -15.13
CA ILE A 511 1.95 7.13 -14.79
C ILE A 511 2.71 8.45 -14.90
N ILE A 512 3.98 8.45 -14.50
CA ILE A 512 4.84 9.64 -14.43
C ILE A 512 5.98 9.62 -15.45
N ALA A 513 5.90 8.73 -16.46
CA ALA A 513 6.94 8.64 -17.48
C ALA A 513 7.06 9.99 -18.22
N SER A 514 8.26 10.57 -18.17
CA SER A 514 8.61 11.85 -18.79
C SER A 514 9.51 11.64 -20.01
N ARG A 515 9.59 12.62 -20.90
CA ARG A 515 10.64 12.65 -21.93
C ARG A 515 11.95 13.09 -21.28
N PRO A 516 13.10 12.44 -21.56
CA PRO A 516 14.38 13.05 -21.23
C PRO A 516 14.48 14.39 -21.96
N ILE A 517 14.90 15.44 -21.25
CA ILE A 517 15.18 16.76 -21.84
C ILE A 517 16.42 16.59 -22.73
N THR A 518 16.24 16.11 -23.95
CA THR A 518 17.26 16.29 -24.98
C THR A 518 17.31 17.76 -25.30
N SER A 519 18.44 18.39 -24.94
CA SER A 519 18.83 19.74 -25.27
C SER A 519 18.30 20.19 -26.63
N LYS A 520 17.61 21.33 -26.63
CA LYS A 520 17.62 22.39 -27.67
C LYS A 520 18.06 21.92 -29.07
N PRO A 521 17.21 21.97 -30.11
CA PRO A 521 17.77 22.28 -31.42
C PRO A 521 18.18 23.75 -31.36
N GLU A 522 19.48 23.96 -31.22
CA GLU A 522 20.10 25.19 -31.70
C GLU A 522 19.68 25.40 -33.16
N ASN A 523 19.31 26.64 -33.47
CA ASN A 523 19.01 27.17 -34.79
C ASN A 523 19.80 26.53 -35.92
N ILE A 524 19.17 26.41 -37.10
CA ILE A 524 19.74 26.83 -38.40
C ILE A 524 18.58 26.93 -39.42
N HIS A 525 18.36 28.15 -39.89
CA HIS A 525 17.93 28.60 -41.24
C HIS A 525 16.94 27.75 -42.06
N GLU A 526 15.78 28.33 -42.40
CA GLU A 526 15.54 29.19 -43.60
C GLU A 526 14.30 30.06 -43.42
#